data_AF-I0UU78-F1
#
_entry.id   AF-I0UU78-F1
#
_cell.length_a   1.000
_cell.length_b   1.000
_cell.length_c   1.000
_cell.angle_alpha   90.00
_cell.angle_beta   90.00
_cell.angle_gamma   90.00
#
_symmetry.space_group_name_H-M   'P 1'
#
loop_
_entity.id
_entity.type
_entity.pdbx_description
1 polymer ?
#
loop_
_entity_poly.entity_id
_entity_poly.type
_entity_poly.pdbx_seq_one_letter_code
_entity_poly.pdbx_strand_id
1 'polypeptide(L)'
;MAASVSRRFLFTGAAGGASILFLSACSSGASVVAAERTDYSGEVTFGSFRREGEYTAPTRTEPGKNAPVPTLPHNVNEHTVAGLYSTIGFIAASVTYVYQTGATGRNLLDGEYYKRLDTDSQSSSDYKMWSEAPDIRFTLKDPMPTREGDTYSWPAKVSAKLGSFLVSAGRAREIPAEKREQKYEGPIKARYSDGVWRLKLDELLSDDTNSRSSGGSKTI
;
A
#
# COMPACT_ATOMS: atom_id res chain seq x y z
N MET A 1 -30.63 -17.44 -74.27
CA MET A 1 -29.67 -17.82 -73.19
C MET A 1 -30.39 -17.58 -71.88
N ALA A 2 -31.03 -18.60 -71.31
CA ALA A 2 -30.47 -19.67 -70.46
C ALA A 2 -30.30 -19.21 -68.99
N ALA A 3 -30.82 -20.04 -68.10
CA ALA A 3 -31.09 -19.85 -66.68
C ALA A 3 -29.89 -20.12 -65.75
N SER A 4 -30.12 -19.90 -64.44
CA SER A 4 -29.57 -20.58 -63.23
C SER A 4 -29.08 -19.53 -62.20
N VAL A 5 -29.59 -19.33 -60.98
CA VAL A 5 -30.08 -20.15 -59.85
C VAL A 5 -28.98 -20.87 -59.02
N SER A 6 -28.94 -20.50 -57.72
CA SER A 6 -28.47 -21.24 -56.51
C SER A 6 -26.95 -21.30 -56.25
N ARG A 7 -26.41 -21.15 -55.03
CA ARG A 7 -26.81 -21.69 -53.70
C ARG A 7 -26.36 -20.74 -52.58
N ARG A 8 -27.24 -20.32 -51.66
CA ARG A 8 -27.42 -20.79 -50.26
C ARG A 8 -26.13 -20.95 -49.42
N PHE A 9 -25.98 -20.12 -48.39
CA PHE A 9 -25.72 -20.59 -47.01
C PHE A 9 -26.36 -19.62 -45.99
N LEU A 10 -27.34 -20.14 -45.26
CA LEU A 10 -27.88 -19.63 -44.00
C LEU A 10 -26.97 -20.13 -42.86
N PHE A 11 -26.85 -19.36 -41.77
CA PHE A 11 -26.92 -19.76 -40.35
C PHE A 11 -26.52 -18.53 -39.51
N THR A 12 -27.45 -17.70 -39.04
CA THR A 12 -28.00 -17.70 -37.66
C THR A 12 -27.03 -18.09 -36.55
N GLY A 13 -26.81 -17.17 -35.61
CA GLY A 13 -26.18 -17.45 -34.32
C GLY A 13 -25.88 -16.18 -33.51
N ALA A 14 -26.79 -15.83 -32.60
CA ALA A 14 -26.65 -14.75 -31.64
C ALA A 14 -25.96 -15.22 -30.34
N ALA A 15 -25.10 -14.38 -29.77
CA ALA A 15 -24.70 -14.28 -28.34
C ALA A 15 -23.71 -13.09 -28.28
N GLY A 16 -23.86 -12.00 -27.53
CA GLY A 16 -24.39 -11.83 -26.17
C GLY A 16 -23.22 -11.35 -25.30
N GLY A 17 -23.21 -10.08 -24.83
CA GLY A 17 -22.30 -9.65 -23.76
C GLY A 17 -21.72 -8.24 -23.84
N ALA A 18 -22.52 -7.27 -23.36
CA ALA A 18 -22.17 -6.02 -22.66
C ALA A 18 -21.11 -5.04 -23.26
N SER A 19 -21.67 -3.92 -23.73
CA SER A 19 -21.01 -2.66 -24.09
C SER A 19 -20.29 -1.99 -22.90
N ILE A 20 -19.04 -1.58 -23.10
CA ILE A 20 -18.34 -0.61 -22.25
C ILE A 20 -18.83 0.79 -22.60
N LEU A 21 -19.64 1.39 -21.72
CA LEU A 21 -20.01 2.80 -21.81
C LEU A 21 -18.94 3.66 -21.12
N PHE A 22 -18.23 4.46 -21.91
CA PHE A 22 -17.56 5.65 -21.42
C PHE A 22 -18.64 6.70 -21.10
N LEU A 23 -18.82 7.05 -19.83
CA LEU A 23 -19.67 8.18 -19.45
C LEU A 23 -18.83 9.28 -18.84
N SER A 24 -18.64 10.31 -19.65
CA SER A 24 -18.34 11.67 -19.23
C SER A 24 -19.52 12.18 -18.41
N ALA A 25 -19.30 12.53 -17.14
CA ALA A 25 -20.37 12.95 -16.23
C ALA A 25 -20.41 14.48 -16.11
N CYS A 26 -21.38 15.10 -16.78
CA CYS A 26 -21.95 16.38 -16.37
C CYS A 26 -23.09 16.12 -15.37
N SER A 27 -23.06 16.88 -14.28
CA SER A 27 -24.07 17.05 -13.22
C SER A 27 -25.50 16.56 -13.52
N SER A 28 -26.02 15.67 -12.66
CA SER A 28 -27.34 15.79 -11.97
C SER A 28 -27.67 14.53 -11.15
N GLY A 29 -27.67 14.64 -9.82
CA GLY A 29 -28.73 14.08 -8.96
C GLY A 29 -29.02 12.57 -8.88
N ALA A 30 -28.12 11.67 -9.22
CA ALA A 30 -28.26 10.24 -8.91
C ALA A 30 -27.22 9.82 -7.88
N SER A 31 -27.69 9.41 -6.69
CA SER A 31 -26.87 8.70 -5.71
C SER A 31 -26.43 7.37 -6.32
N VAL A 32 -25.31 7.40 -7.05
CA VAL A 32 -24.54 6.19 -7.33
C VAL A 32 -24.13 5.64 -5.98
N VAL A 33 -24.79 4.56 -5.56
CA VAL A 33 -24.22 3.67 -4.55
C VAL A 33 -22.86 3.29 -5.13
N ALA A 34 -21.79 3.88 -4.59
CA ALA A 34 -20.44 3.59 -5.01
C ALA A 34 -20.29 2.07 -4.88
N ALA A 35 -20.15 1.36 -6.00
CA ALA A 35 -20.03 -0.09 -5.97
C ALA A 35 -18.85 -0.42 -5.06
N GLU A 36 -19.10 -1.13 -3.96
CA GLU A 36 -18.02 -1.59 -3.09
C GLU A 36 -17.05 -2.41 -3.94
N ARG A 37 -15.78 -2.03 -3.91
CA ARG A 37 -14.73 -2.74 -4.61
C ARG A 37 -14.70 -4.17 -4.09
N THR A 38 -14.81 -5.14 -4.98
CA THR A 38 -14.83 -6.57 -4.62
C THR A 38 -13.44 -7.22 -4.64
N ASP A 39 -12.43 -6.52 -5.17
CA ASP A 39 -11.06 -7.02 -5.28
C ASP A 39 -10.03 -5.94 -4.96
N TYR A 40 -9.41 -6.05 -3.79
CA TYR A 40 -8.34 -5.20 -3.29
C TYR A 40 -6.93 -5.76 -3.48
N SER A 41 -6.78 -6.89 -4.19
CA SER A 41 -5.47 -7.47 -4.46
C SER A 41 -4.59 -6.54 -5.31
N GLY A 42 -3.27 -6.77 -5.26
CA GLY A 42 -2.27 -5.96 -5.94
C GLY A 42 -1.65 -4.88 -5.05
N GLU A 43 -0.94 -3.95 -5.69
CA GLU A 43 -0.25 -2.86 -4.99
C GLU A 43 -1.27 -1.94 -4.29
N VAL A 44 -1.01 -1.64 -3.01
CA VAL A 44 -1.83 -0.71 -2.23
C VAL A 44 -1.55 0.69 -2.73
N THR A 45 -2.59 1.39 -3.18
CA THR A 45 -2.49 2.77 -3.64
C THR A 45 -2.89 3.73 -2.53
N PHE A 46 -2.20 4.87 -2.48
CA PHE A 46 -2.49 5.94 -1.53
C PHE A 46 -2.26 7.29 -2.20
N GLY A 47 -3.25 8.19 -2.09
CA GLY A 47 -3.26 9.47 -2.83
C GLY A 47 -3.61 10.69 -1.99
N SER A 48 -3.79 10.55 -0.68
CA SER A 48 -4.23 11.65 0.21
C SER A 48 -3.01 12.35 0.81
N PHE A 49 -2.55 13.42 0.16
CA PHE A 49 -1.40 14.21 0.61
C PHE A 49 -1.68 15.71 0.67
N ARG A 50 -1.05 16.38 1.64
CA ARG A 50 -0.95 17.83 1.72
C ARG A 50 0.45 18.28 1.29
N ARG A 51 0.54 19.23 0.37
CA ARG A 51 1.82 19.79 -0.10
C ARG A 51 2.14 21.07 0.66
N GLU A 52 3.39 21.20 1.12
CA GLU A 52 3.83 22.33 1.94
C GLU A 52 4.84 23.26 1.24
N GLY A 53 5.22 22.96 -0.01
CA GLY A 53 6.11 23.80 -0.80
C GLY A 53 6.84 23.04 -1.90
N GLU A 54 7.93 23.62 -2.37
CA GLU A 54 8.86 22.97 -3.29
C GLU A 54 9.69 21.91 -2.56
N TYR A 55 9.67 20.69 -3.08
CA TYR A 55 10.31 19.53 -2.48
C TYR A 55 11.83 19.55 -2.67
N THR A 56 12.56 19.29 -1.60
CA THR A 56 14.02 19.03 -1.65
C THR A 56 14.32 17.62 -1.17
N ALA A 57 15.11 16.88 -1.96
CA ALA A 57 15.47 15.51 -1.65
C ALA A 57 16.42 15.40 -0.45
N PRO A 58 16.35 14.29 0.33
CA PRO A 58 17.28 14.02 1.42
C PRO A 58 18.71 13.84 0.90
N THR A 59 19.68 14.25 1.73
CA THR A 59 21.12 14.11 1.48
C THR A 59 21.79 13.40 2.66
N ARG A 60 23.11 13.16 2.59
CA ARG A 60 23.86 12.54 3.71
C ARG A 60 23.93 13.44 4.95
N THR A 61 23.61 14.72 4.84
CA THR A 61 23.75 15.72 5.90
C THR A 61 22.42 16.36 6.31
N GLU A 62 21.44 16.40 5.42
CA GLU A 62 20.13 17.01 5.67
C GLU A 62 18.98 16.08 5.27
N PRO A 63 17.90 16.00 6.06
CA PRO A 63 16.68 15.30 5.64
C PRO A 63 15.97 16.04 4.51
N GLY A 64 15.06 15.34 3.83
CA GLY A 64 14.19 15.94 2.83
C GLY A 64 13.28 17.01 3.45
N LYS A 65 13.02 18.06 2.67
CA LYS A 65 12.18 19.20 3.07
C LYS A 65 10.97 19.29 2.15
N ASN A 66 9.83 19.71 2.72
CA ASN A 66 8.56 19.88 2.02
C ASN A 66 8.10 18.63 1.24
N ALA A 67 8.42 17.43 1.75
CA ALA A 67 7.84 16.21 1.22
C ALA A 67 6.30 16.26 1.40
N PRO A 68 5.50 15.72 0.46
CA PRO A 68 4.05 15.65 0.62
C PRO A 68 3.69 14.94 1.93
N VAL A 69 2.96 15.61 2.80
CA VAL A 69 2.56 15.09 4.11
C VAL A 69 1.35 14.17 3.92
N PRO A 70 1.43 12.88 4.29
CA PRO A 70 0.28 11.98 4.24
C PRO A 70 -0.84 12.50 5.13
N THR A 71 -2.06 12.43 4.64
CA THR A 71 -3.28 12.84 5.36
C THR A 71 -4.26 11.69 5.41
N LEU A 72 -5.08 11.63 6.46
CA LEU A 72 -6.06 10.55 6.61
C LEU A 72 -7.10 10.61 5.47
N PRO A 73 -7.26 9.52 4.69
CA PRO A 73 -8.39 9.36 3.78
C PRO A 73 -9.71 9.34 4.56
N HIS A 74 -10.79 9.81 3.94
CA HIS A 74 -12.11 9.92 4.59
C HIS A 74 -12.62 8.62 5.22
N ASN A 75 -12.34 7.47 4.59
CA ASN A 75 -12.88 6.17 4.96
C ASN A 75 -12.04 5.38 5.98
N VAL A 76 -10.87 5.88 6.41
CA VAL A 76 -9.97 5.11 7.31
C VAL A 76 -10.55 4.84 8.70
N ASN A 77 -11.57 5.60 9.11
CA ASN A 77 -12.23 5.43 10.40
C ASN A 77 -13.53 4.63 10.27
N GLU A 78 -13.81 4.06 9.10
CA GLU A 78 -14.99 3.22 8.86
C GLU A 78 -14.63 1.75 9.09
N HIS A 79 -15.54 0.98 9.70
CA HIS A 79 -15.38 -0.47 9.90
C HIS A 79 -15.66 -1.25 8.61
N THR A 80 -14.94 -0.91 7.53
CA THR A 80 -15.10 -1.51 6.20
C THR A 80 -13.75 -2.04 5.70
N VAL A 81 -13.77 -2.98 4.75
CA VAL A 81 -12.54 -3.45 4.10
C VAL A 81 -11.84 -2.30 3.36
N ALA A 82 -12.62 -1.38 2.79
CA ALA A 82 -12.10 -0.14 2.20
C ALA A 82 -11.32 0.70 3.23
N GLY A 83 -11.84 0.84 4.46
CA GLY A 83 -11.18 1.56 5.54
C GLY A 83 -9.87 0.89 5.98
N LEU A 84 -9.84 -0.44 6.05
CA LEU A 84 -8.61 -1.20 6.32
C LEU A 84 -7.59 -1.00 5.19
N TYR A 85 -7.99 -1.09 3.92
CA TYR A 85 -7.13 -0.85 2.76
C TYR A 85 -6.52 0.55 2.79
N SER A 86 -7.35 1.57 3.01
CA SER A 86 -6.89 2.97 3.14
C SER A 86 -5.93 3.15 4.32
N THR A 87 -6.14 2.42 5.42
CA THR A 87 -5.23 2.44 6.58
C THR A 87 -3.86 1.85 6.24
N ILE A 88 -3.81 0.73 5.52
CA ILE A 88 -2.55 0.13 5.04
C ILE A 88 -1.78 1.12 4.16
N GLY A 89 -2.48 1.79 3.23
CA GLY A 89 -1.90 2.82 2.37
C GLY A 89 -1.37 4.01 3.16
N PHE A 90 -2.11 4.48 4.16
CA PHE A 90 -1.68 5.55 5.05
C PHE A 90 -0.41 5.18 5.83
N ILE A 91 -0.33 3.97 6.38
CA ILE A 91 0.86 3.47 7.07
C ILE A 91 2.07 3.43 6.13
N ALA A 92 1.91 2.90 4.91
CA ALA A 92 2.99 2.85 3.91
C ALA A 92 3.53 4.24 3.56
N ALA A 93 2.63 5.19 3.29
CA ALA A 93 2.98 6.58 3.01
C ALA A 93 3.63 7.28 4.22
N SER A 94 3.16 6.99 5.44
CA SER A 94 3.70 7.54 6.68
C SER A 94 5.13 7.07 6.95
N VAL A 95 5.41 5.77 6.79
CA VAL A 95 6.77 5.24 6.93
C VAL A 95 7.68 5.88 5.88
N THR A 96 7.23 5.95 4.63
CA THR A 96 8.01 6.61 3.56
C THR A 96 8.34 8.07 3.92
N TYR A 97 7.34 8.82 4.39
CA TYR A 97 7.52 10.21 4.84
C TYR A 97 8.53 10.34 5.99
N VAL A 98 8.49 9.44 6.98
CA VAL A 98 9.46 9.40 8.08
C VAL A 98 10.88 9.20 7.57
N TYR A 99 11.10 8.18 6.74
CA TYR A 99 12.42 7.91 6.17
C TYR A 99 12.89 9.00 5.21
N GLN A 100 12.00 9.86 4.72
CA GLN A 100 12.37 10.94 3.80
C GLN A 100 12.73 12.21 4.57
N THR A 101 11.99 12.53 5.61
CA THR A 101 12.06 13.82 6.34
C THR A 101 12.75 13.74 7.70
N GLY A 102 13.00 12.53 8.20
CA GLY A 102 13.49 12.33 9.56
C GLY A 102 12.51 12.75 10.64
N ALA A 103 11.20 12.79 10.34
CA ALA A 103 10.15 13.04 11.31
C ALA A 103 10.16 11.97 12.42
N THR A 104 10.02 12.37 13.68
CA THR A 104 10.14 11.49 14.85
C THR A 104 8.85 11.42 15.69
N GLY A 105 8.82 10.46 16.61
CA GLY A 105 7.59 9.81 17.09
C GLY A 105 6.52 10.70 17.72
N ARG A 106 6.86 11.68 18.56
CA ARG A 106 5.85 12.35 19.41
C ARG A 106 4.79 13.17 18.68
N ASN A 107 5.07 13.64 17.47
CA ASN A 107 4.13 14.41 16.64
C ASN A 107 4.00 13.83 15.23
N LEU A 108 4.36 12.56 15.03
CA LEU A 108 4.34 11.98 13.69
C LEU A 108 2.90 11.95 13.16
N LEU A 109 2.62 12.85 12.21
CA LEU A 109 1.28 13.06 11.64
C LEU A 109 0.23 13.20 12.74
N ASP A 110 0.53 14.01 13.76
CA ASP A 110 -0.31 14.24 14.94
C ASP A 110 -0.65 12.96 15.74
N GLY A 111 0.24 11.95 15.66
CA GLY A 111 0.10 10.66 16.33
C GLY A 111 -0.82 9.68 15.61
N GLU A 112 -1.44 10.06 14.49
CA GLU A 112 -2.39 9.21 13.75
C GLU A 112 -1.74 7.93 13.20
N TYR A 113 -0.44 7.98 12.89
CA TYR A 113 0.37 6.82 12.53
C TYR A 113 0.38 5.79 13.67
N TYR A 114 0.76 6.19 14.88
CA TYR A 114 0.88 5.28 16.03
C TYR A 114 -0.48 4.76 16.49
N LYS A 115 -1.53 5.58 16.44
CA LYS A 115 -2.91 5.13 16.75
C LYS A 115 -3.37 3.97 15.86
N ARG A 116 -2.80 3.83 14.65
CA ARG A 116 -3.13 2.79 13.66
C ARG A 116 -2.21 1.58 13.70
N LEU A 117 -1.29 1.52 14.66
CA LEU A 117 -0.47 0.35 14.92
C LEU A 117 -0.91 -0.30 16.24
N ASP A 118 -1.04 -1.62 16.21
CA ASP A 118 -1.21 -2.45 17.40
C ASP A 118 0.17 -2.77 17.97
N THR A 119 0.82 -1.74 18.50
CA THR A 119 2.14 -1.85 19.12
C THR A 119 2.18 -1.04 20.41
N ASP A 120 2.79 -1.62 21.44
CA ASP A 120 3.09 -0.91 22.69
C ASP A 120 4.28 0.06 22.52
N SER A 121 5.01 -0.04 21.40
CA SER A 121 6.17 0.81 21.10
C SER A 121 5.77 2.14 20.45
N GLN A 122 5.42 3.13 21.27
CA GLN A 122 5.56 4.51 20.84
C GLN A 122 7.06 4.84 20.84
N SER A 123 7.64 5.14 19.67
CA SER A 123 9.03 5.57 19.60
C SER A 123 9.18 6.89 20.38
N SER A 124 9.72 6.82 21.59
CA SER A 124 10.01 7.97 22.44
C SER A 124 11.32 8.65 22.06
N SER A 125 11.98 8.20 20.99
CA SER A 125 13.28 8.72 20.60
C SER A 125 13.15 9.98 19.76
N ASP A 126 13.92 11.00 20.16
CA ASP A 126 14.07 12.24 19.39
C ASP A 126 15.10 12.10 18.26
N TYR A 127 15.65 10.91 18.01
CA TYR A 127 16.64 10.71 16.97
C TYR A 127 16.00 10.80 15.58
N LYS A 128 16.52 11.67 14.73
CA LYS A 128 16.12 11.77 13.33
C LYS A 128 16.79 10.66 12.52
N MET A 129 16.03 10.04 11.63
CA MET A 129 16.52 9.01 10.72
C MET A 129 15.93 9.20 9.33
N TRP A 130 16.77 9.27 8.30
CA TRP A 130 16.31 9.42 6.91
C TRP A 130 17.23 8.72 5.91
N SER A 131 16.75 8.52 4.68
CA SER A 131 17.44 7.79 3.62
C SER A 131 17.25 8.47 2.25
N GLU A 132 18.05 8.09 1.24
CA GLU A 132 18.19 8.82 -0.03
C GLU A 132 16.91 8.89 -0.89
N ALA A 133 16.11 7.82 -0.88
CA ALA A 133 14.90 7.71 -1.67
C ALA A 133 14.05 6.55 -1.14
N PRO A 134 13.46 6.68 0.06
CA PRO A 134 12.62 5.64 0.60
C PRO A 134 11.37 5.43 -0.25
N ASP A 135 10.96 4.19 -0.43
CA ASP A 135 9.71 3.81 -1.08
C ASP A 135 9.23 2.50 -0.45
N ILE A 136 8.19 2.60 0.39
CA ILE A 136 7.58 1.47 1.09
C ILE A 136 6.27 1.12 0.41
N ARG A 137 6.16 -0.11 -0.09
CA ARG A 137 4.97 -0.58 -0.81
C ARG A 137 4.45 -1.87 -0.21
N PHE A 138 3.14 -1.89 -0.03
CA PHE A 138 2.40 -3.11 0.32
C PHE A 138 1.74 -3.66 -0.94
N THR A 139 1.75 -4.98 -1.09
CA THR A 139 1.02 -5.70 -2.13
C THR A 139 0.14 -6.75 -1.48
N LEU A 140 -1.17 -6.61 -1.61
CA LEU A 140 -2.15 -7.54 -1.05
C LEU A 140 -2.30 -8.73 -1.99
N LYS A 141 -2.19 -9.94 -1.47
CA LYS A 141 -2.21 -11.16 -2.28
C LYS A 141 -3.63 -11.61 -2.61
N ASP A 142 -4.56 -11.35 -1.70
CA ASP A 142 -5.94 -11.80 -1.81
C ASP A 142 -6.89 -10.61 -2.06
N PRO A 143 -8.01 -10.82 -2.79
CA PRO A 143 -9.00 -9.77 -3.06
C PRO A 143 -9.62 -9.14 -1.81
N MET A 144 -9.72 -9.92 -0.73
CA MET A 144 -10.36 -9.54 0.53
C MET A 144 -9.58 -10.16 1.70
N PRO A 145 -9.57 -9.53 2.88
CA PRO A 145 -9.02 -10.15 4.09
C PRO A 145 -9.92 -11.30 4.55
N THR A 146 -9.33 -12.29 5.21
CA THR A 146 -10.10 -13.27 5.99
C THR A 146 -10.36 -12.72 7.40
N ARG A 147 -11.45 -13.17 8.03
CA ARG A 147 -11.84 -12.74 9.37
C ARG A 147 -12.03 -13.94 10.28
N GLU A 148 -11.35 -13.93 11.42
CA GLU A 148 -11.49 -14.91 12.49
C GLU A 148 -11.84 -14.15 13.78
N GLY A 149 -13.09 -14.27 14.23
CA GLY A 149 -13.61 -13.47 15.34
C GLY A 149 -13.59 -11.97 15.04
N ASP A 150 -12.77 -11.24 15.78
CA ASP A 150 -12.51 -9.81 15.71
C ASP A 150 -11.20 -9.45 14.98
N THR A 151 -10.43 -10.45 14.56
CA THR A 151 -9.14 -10.25 13.88
C THR A 151 -9.29 -10.47 12.38
N TYR A 152 -8.84 -9.48 11.61
CA TYR A 152 -8.70 -9.55 10.16
C TYR A 152 -7.27 -9.98 9.82
N SER A 153 -7.13 -10.83 8.80
CA SER A 153 -5.85 -11.32 8.32
C SER A 153 -5.78 -11.12 6.82
N TRP A 154 -4.76 -10.39 6.35
CA TRP A 154 -4.58 -10.13 4.93
C TRP A 154 -3.18 -10.51 4.48
N PRO A 155 -3.02 -11.60 3.69
CA PRO A 155 -1.72 -11.97 3.16
C PRO A 155 -1.17 -10.86 2.26
N ALA A 156 0.06 -10.43 2.55
CA ALA A 156 0.69 -9.30 1.89
C ALA A 156 2.19 -9.53 1.66
N LYS A 157 2.74 -8.74 0.74
CA LYS A 157 4.17 -8.53 0.57
C LYS A 157 4.50 -7.08 0.85
N VAL A 158 5.66 -6.82 1.44
CA VAL A 158 6.22 -5.49 1.59
C VAL A 158 7.50 -5.42 0.78
N SER A 159 7.64 -4.40 -0.06
CA SER A 159 8.93 -3.97 -0.62
C SER A 159 9.30 -2.65 0.03
N ALA A 160 10.48 -2.60 0.63
CA ALA A 160 11.05 -1.43 1.25
C ALA A 160 12.35 -1.07 0.52
N LYS A 161 12.30 -0.02 -0.30
CA LYS A 161 13.51 0.59 -0.86
C LYS A 161 14.02 1.62 0.12
N LEU A 162 15.31 1.54 0.43
CA LEU A 162 15.98 2.44 1.38
C LEU A 162 16.98 3.39 0.70
N GLY A 163 17.38 3.13 -0.55
CA GLY A 163 18.37 3.95 -1.26
C GLY A 163 19.81 3.56 -0.91
N SER A 164 20.79 4.40 -1.28
CA SER A 164 22.22 4.05 -1.08
C SER A 164 22.78 4.40 0.30
N PHE A 165 22.11 5.25 1.07
CA PHE A 165 22.54 5.63 2.40
C PHE A 165 21.37 5.73 3.39
N LEU A 166 21.71 5.55 4.67
CA LEU A 166 20.86 5.90 5.80
C LEU A 166 21.61 6.88 6.69
N VAL A 167 20.96 7.95 7.13
CA VAL A 167 21.44 8.80 8.21
C VAL A 167 20.68 8.45 9.47
N SER A 168 21.40 8.17 10.55
CA SER A 168 20.81 7.95 11.88
C SER A 168 21.73 8.59 12.92
N ALA A 169 21.15 9.27 13.91
CA ALA A 169 21.89 10.00 14.93
C ALA A 169 22.97 10.94 14.33
N GLY A 170 22.65 11.59 13.20
CA GLY A 170 23.53 12.52 12.49
C GLY A 170 24.68 11.88 11.71
N ARG A 171 24.75 10.54 11.63
CA ARG A 171 25.82 9.83 10.90
C ARG A 171 25.25 9.12 9.68
N ALA A 172 25.80 9.42 8.52
CA ALA A 172 25.51 8.71 7.28
C ALA A 172 26.26 7.36 7.25
N ARG A 173 25.55 6.29 6.90
CA ARG A 173 26.11 4.97 6.60
C ARG A 173 25.65 4.54 5.22
N GLU A 174 26.53 3.87 4.48
CA GLU A 174 26.16 3.25 3.21
C GLU A 174 25.30 2.02 3.45
N ILE A 175 24.32 1.82 2.57
CA ILE A 175 23.53 0.60 2.48
C ILE A 175 24.13 -0.25 1.37
N PRO A 176 24.66 -1.46 1.69
CA PRO A 176 25.15 -2.39 0.68
C PRO A 176 24.10 -2.66 -0.39
N ALA A 177 24.52 -2.84 -1.65
CA ALA A 177 23.63 -2.95 -2.80
C ALA A 177 22.53 -4.00 -2.59
N GLU A 178 22.89 -5.13 -2.00
CA GLU A 178 22.03 -6.26 -1.66
C GLU A 178 21.01 -5.99 -0.55
N LYS A 179 21.14 -4.87 0.18
CA LYS A 179 20.22 -4.44 1.26
C LYS A 179 19.42 -3.18 0.93
N ARG A 180 19.63 -2.60 -0.26
CA ARG A 180 18.93 -1.36 -0.68
C ARG A 180 17.45 -1.56 -0.94
N GLU A 181 17.06 -2.78 -1.26
CA GLU A 181 15.66 -3.22 -1.30
C GLU A 181 15.51 -4.42 -0.37
N GLN A 182 14.53 -4.33 0.53
CA GLN A 182 14.18 -5.42 1.44
C GLN A 182 12.77 -5.86 1.13
N LYS A 183 12.56 -7.18 1.14
CA LYS A 183 11.26 -7.77 0.84
C LYS A 183 10.85 -8.64 2.00
N TYR A 184 9.59 -8.52 2.38
CA TYR A 184 8.98 -9.31 3.41
C TYR A 184 7.64 -9.84 2.93
N GLU A 185 7.23 -10.99 3.45
CA GLU A 185 5.97 -11.62 3.08
C GLU A 185 5.33 -12.26 4.31
N GLY A 186 4.03 -12.05 4.48
CA GLY A 186 3.31 -12.57 5.63
C GLY A 186 1.93 -11.92 5.74
N PRO A 187 1.15 -12.28 6.76
CA PRO A 187 -0.14 -11.65 6.99
C PRO A 187 0.01 -10.30 7.67
N ILE A 188 -0.72 -9.30 7.18
CA ILE A 188 -1.12 -8.14 7.98
C ILE A 188 -2.24 -8.62 8.90
N LYS A 189 -2.06 -8.50 10.22
CA LYS A 189 -3.16 -8.68 11.16
C LYS A 189 -3.75 -7.32 11.49
N ALA A 190 -5.06 -7.23 11.62
CA ALA A 190 -5.72 -5.97 11.95
C ALA A 190 -6.95 -6.18 12.85
N ARG A 191 -7.20 -5.22 13.72
CA ARG A 191 -8.40 -5.14 14.56
C ARG A 191 -9.04 -3.77 14.43
N TYR A 192 -10.35 -3.74 14.53
CA TYR A 192 -11.11 -2.49 14.54
C TYR A 192 -11.69 -2.24 15.92
N SER A 193 -11.33 -1.11 16.53
CA SER A 193 -11.92 -0.67 17.79
C SER A 193 -11.85 0.84 17.91
N ASP A 194 -12.84 1.44 18.59
CA ASP A 194 -12.92 2.88 18.85
C ASP A 194 -12.80 3.77 17.59
N GLY A 195 -13.34 3.30 16.46
CA GLY A 195 -13.29 4.04 15.20
C GLY A 195 -11.95 3.97 14.47
N VAL A 196 -11.03 3.08 14.87
CA VAL A 196 -9.68 3.01 14.31
C VAL A 196 -9.29 1.56 13.97
N TRP A 197 -8.77 1.38 12.77
CA TRP A 197 -8.04 0.17 12.38
C TRP A 197 -6.64 0.16 12.97
N ARG A 198 -6.33 -0.85 13.79
CA ARG A 198 -4.99 -1.07 14.36
C ARG A 198 -4.34 -2.27 13.69
N LEU A 199 -3.18 -2.03 13.07
CA LEU A 199 -2.43 -3.03 12.31
C LEU A 199 -1.30 -3.59 13.16
N LYS A 200 -1.17 -4.91 13.11
CA LYS A 200 -0.09 -5.67 13.70
C LYS A 200 0.73 -6.27 12.55
N LEU A 201 2.00 -5.88 12.46
CA LEU A 201 2.89 -6.13 11.31
C LEU A 201 4.11 -7.01 11.64
N ASP A 202 4.22 -7.51 12.87
CA ASP A 202 5.32 -8.35 13.34
C ASP A 202 5.45 -9.66 12.55
N GLU A 203 4.35 -10.36 12.28
CA GLU A 203 4.34 -11.56 11.44
C GLU A 203 4.81 -11.26 10.01
N LEU A 204 4.33 -10.14 9.44
CA LEU A 204 4.70 -9.70 8.10
C LEU A 204 6.17 -9.32 7.97
N LEU A 205 6.76 -8.71 9.01
CA LEU A 205 8.12 -8.19 9.00
C LEU A 205 9.14 -9.16 9.61
N SER A 206 8.76 -10.42 9.82
CA SER A 206 9.64 -11.45 10.38
C SER A 206 10.67 -11.94 9.35
N ASP A 207 11.93 -12.10 9.79
CA ASP A 207 13.08 -12.47 8.95
C ASP A 207 13.00 -13.91 8.39
N ASP A 208 12.18 -14.78 8.97
CA ASP A 208 12.04 -16.19 8.55
C ASP A 208 11.59 -16.33 7.09
N THR A 209 10.93 -15.30 6.56
CA THR A 209 10.37 -15.28 5.20
C THR A 209 11.43 -15.06 4.11
N ASN A 210 12.62 -14.54 4.45
CA ASN A 210 13.75 -14.44 3.53
C ASN A 210 14.40 -15.81 3.21
N SER A 211 14.10 -16.86 3.99
CA SER A 211 14.71 -18.19 3.82
C SER A 211 14.04 -19.08 2.76
N ARG A 212 12.83 -18.74 2.30
CA ARG A 212 12.06 -19.61 1.39
C ARG A 212 12.34 -19.41 -0.10
N SER A 213 13.33 -18.61 -0.47
CA SER A 213 13.66 -18.30 -1.88
C SER A 213 15.07 -18.72 -2.35
N SER A 214 15.79 -19.62 -1.66
CA SER A 214 16.94 -20.30 -2.28
C SER A 214 16.51 -21.67 -2.78
N GLY A 215 16.45 -21.81 -4.11
CA GLY A 215 15.91 -22.95 -4.82
C GLY A 215 16.55 -24.29 -4.47
N GLY A 216 15.76 -25.34 -4.67
CA GLY A 216 16.26 -26.70 -4.69
C GLY A 216 17.33 -26.89 -5.75
N SER A 217 18.43 -27.50 -5.34
CA SER A 217 19.19 -28.42 -6.18
C SER A 217 19.65 -29.56 -5.29
N LYS A 218 18.84 -30.62 -5.22
CA LYS A 218 19.38 -31.94 -4.88
C LYS A 218 20.05 -32.45 -6.14
N THR A 219 21.37 -32.35 -6.20
CA THR A 219 22.16 -33.12 -7.15
C THR A 219 22.38 -34.51 -6.56
N ILE A 220 21.99 -35.52 -7.33
CA ILE A 220 22.36 -36.93 -7.16
C ILE A 220 23.83 -37.09 -7.53
#